data_AF-A0A9Q0WA63-F1
#
_entry.id   AF-A0A9Q0WA63-F1
#
_cell.length_a   1.000
_cell.length_b   1.000
_cell.length_c   1.000
_cell.angle_alpha   90.00
_cell.angle_beta   90.00
_cell.angle_gamma   90.00
#
_symmetry.space_group_name_H-M   'P 1'
#
loop_
_entity.id
_entity.type
_entity.pdbx_description
1 polymer ?
#
loop_
_entity_poly.entity_id
_entity_poly.type
_entity_poly.pdbx_seq_one_letter_code
_entity_poly.pdbx_strand_id
1 'polypeptide(L)'
;MAGEKPKGEFISMALGESRGCALRTNETIVCWGQDNFSLPEWMKETYFITIEAKRDVFCGVQKSTSSLYCWGNEIFNSNLPVFEEKLSGPCRGDCPDGI
;
A
#
# COMPACT_ATOMS: atom_id res chain seq x y z
N MET A 1 -8.72 5.53 -22.54
CA MET A 1 -9.92 5.31 -21.72
C MET A 1 -9.62 5.91 -20.35
N ALA A 2 -10.33 6.94 -19.92
CA ALA A 2 -10.10 7.55 -18.61
C ALA A 2 -10.72 6.63 -17.55
N GLY A 3 -9.91 6.13 -16.60
CA GLY A 3 -10.40 5.33 -15.48
C GLY A 3 -11.49 6.07 -14.71
N GLU A 4 -12.45 5.34 -14.14
CA GLU A 4 -13.51 5.95 -13.34
C GLU A 4 -12.91 6.77 -12.19
N LYS A 5 -13.39 8.01 -12.04
CA LYS A 5 -12.98 8.88 -10.93
C LYS A 5 -13.40 8.23 -9.62
N PRO A 6 -12.46 7.94 -8.70
CA PRO A 6 -12.82 7.35 -7.42
C PRO A 6 -13.73 8.28 -6.63
N LYS A 7 -14.88 7.78 -6.18
CA LYS A 7 -15.80 8.51 -5.30
C LYS A 7 -15.49 8.18 -3.84
N GLY A 8 -15.72 9.15 -2.96
CA GLY A 8 -15.57 9.02 -1.51
C GLY A 8 -14.58 10.01 -0.92
N GLU A 9 -14.25 9.79 0.37
CA GLU A 9 -13.25 10.54 1.10
C GLU A 9 -11.93 9.78 1.14
N PHE A 10 -10.82 10.51 1.01
CA PHE A 10 -9.48 9.95 0.93
C PHE A 10 -8.57 10.59 1.97
N ILE A 11 -7.72 9.77 2.59
CA ILE A 11 -6.75 10.21 3.60
C ILE A 11 -5.34 10.39 3.01
N SER A 12 -5.03 9.69 1.92
CA SER A 12 -3.76 9.84 1.20
C SER A 12 -3.91 9.39 -0.25
N MET A 13 -3.01 9.85 -1.12
CA MET A 13 -2.95 9.47 -2.53
C MET A 13 -1.50 9.22 -2.94
N ALA A 14 -1.31 8.18 -3.74
CA ALA A 14 -0.05 7.78 -4.34
C ALA A 14 -0.17 7.92 -5.85
N LEU A 15 0.62 8.81 -6.44
CA LEU A 15 0.55 9.16 -7.87
C LEU A 15 1.81 8.67 -8.60
N GLY A 16 1.60 7.85 -9.62
CA GLY A 16 2.62 7.39 -10.58
C GLY A 16 2.65 8.24 -11.85
N GLU A 17 3.23 7.70 -12.93
CA GLU A 17 3.31 8.43 -14.22
C GLU A 17 1.94 8.59 -14.88
N SER A 18 1.23 7.49 -15.13
CA SER A 18 -0.10 7.47 -15.75
C SER A 18 -1.15 6.68 -14.95
N ARG A 19 -0.79 6.36 -13.70
CA ARG A 19 -1.54 5.51 -12.77
C ARG A 19 -1.58 6.19 -11.40
N GLY A 20 -2.62 5.95 -10.64
CA GLY A 20 -2.78 6.50 -9.30
C GLY A 20 -3.57 5.57 -8.40
N CYS A 21 -3.29 5.61 -7.10
CA CYS A 21 -4.04 4.93 -6.07
C CYS A 21 -4.35 5.89 -4.92
N ALA A 22 -5.49 5.73 -4.27
CA ALA A 22 -5.90 6.51 -3.11
C ALA A 22 -6.31 5.59 -1.96
N LEU A 23 -5.92 5.99 -0.75
CA LEU A 23 -6.34 5.38 0.49
C LEU A 23 -7.59 6.09 1.01
N ARG A 24 -8.66 5.35 1.21
CA ARG A 24 -9.93 5.84 1.74
C ARG A 24 -9.92 5.94 3.26
N THR A 25 -10.86 6.69 3.81
CA THR A 25 -11.10 6.78 5.27
C THR A 25 -11.50 5.44 5.90
N ASN A 26 -12.03 4.49 5.11
CA ASN A 26 -12.31 3.12 5.54
C ASN A 26 -11.11 2.17 5.39
N GLU A 27 -9.90 2.72 5.20
CA GLU A 27 -8.62 1.98 5.15
C GLU A 27 -8.47 1.06 3.93
N THR A 28 -9.35 1.19 2.93
CA THR A 28 -9.25 0.46 1.65
C THR A 28 -8.59 1.30 0.58
N ILE A 29 -7.92 0.65 -0.38
CA ILE A 29 -7.28 1.31 -1.52
C ILE A 29 -8.19 1.25 -2.75
N VAL A 30 -8.14 2.30 -3.57
CA VAL A 30 -8.66 2.30 -4.93
C VAL A 30 -7.61 2.80 -5.89
N CYS A 31 -7.42 2.08 -7.00
CA CYS A 31 -6.49 2.45 -8.05
C CYS A 31 -7.22 2.74 -9.36
N TRP A 32 -6.65 3.64 -10.14
CA TRP A 32 -7.11 4.05 -11.46
C TRP A 32 -5.92 4.38 -12.35
N GLY A 33 -6.09 4.34 -13.67
CA GLY A 33 -5.02 4.69 -14.60
C GLY A 33 -5.17 4.06 -15.97
N GLN A 34 -4.10 4.17 -16.75
CA GLN A 34 -3.96 3.50 -18.05
C GLN A 34 -3.82 1.97 -17.89
N ASP A 35 -3.91 1.24 -19.00
CA ASP A 35 -3.71 -0.22 -19.09
C ASP A 35 -4.61 -1.06 -18.17
N ASN A 36 -5.81 -0.57 -17.86
CA ASN A 36 -6.72 -1.20 -16.90
C ASN A 36 -6.06 -1.42 -15.52
N PHE A 37 -5.18 -0.51 -15.13
CA PHE A 37 -4.53 -0.58 -13.82
C PHE A 37 -5.57 -0.49 -12.69
N SER A 38 -5.63 -1.55 -11.89
CA SER A 38 -6.53 -1.70 -10.76
C SER A 38 -5.80 -2.30 -9.57
N LEU A 39 -6.41 -2.21 -8.39
CA LEU A 39 -5.92 -2.92 -7.22
C LEU A 39 -5.94 -4.44 -7.48
N PRO A 40 -4.88 -5.19 -7.13
CA PRO A 40 -4.89 -6.65 -7.24
C PRO A 40 -5.98 -7.30 -6.39
N GLU A 41 -6.54 -8.42 -6.86
CA GLU A 41 -7.68 -9.08 -6.22
C GLU A 41 -7.41 -9.47 -4.76
N TRP A 42 -6.21 -10.00 -4.50
CA TRP A 42 -5.76 -10.44 -3.18
C TRP A 42 -5.62 -9.30 -2.15
N MET A 43 -5.61 -8.03 -2.59
CA MET A 43 -5.59 -6.87 -1.70
C MET A 43 -6.96 -6.26 -1.42
N LYS A 44 -8.02 -6.70 -2.10
CA LYS A 44 -9.38 -6.11 -1.89
C LYS A 44 -9.91 -6.31 -0.47
N GLU A 45 -9.46 -7.36 0.21
CA GLU A 45 -9.81 -7.67 1.60
C GLU A 45 -8.74 -7.23 2.60
N THR A 46 -7.75 -6.44 2.15
CA THR A 46 -6.65 -5.93 2.98
C THR A 46 -6.84 -4.46 3.32
N TYR A 47 -6.56 -4.09 4.57
CA TYR A 47 -6.63 -2.72 5.07
C TYR A 47 -5.23 -2.13 5.20
N PHE A 48 -5.10 -0.85 4.85
CA PHE A 48 -3.83 -0.14 4.80
C PHE A 48 -3.87 1.14 5.64
N ILE A 49 -2.72 1.50 6.22
CA ILE A 49 -2.57 2.75 6.98
C ILE A 49 -1.86 3.84 6.19
N THR A 50 -1.11 3.47 5.15
CA THR A 50 -0.42 4.41 4.27
C THR A 50 -0.21 3.79 2.89
N ILE A 51 -0.06 4.64 1.88
CA ILE A 51 0.24 4.30 0.50
C ILE A 51 1.20 5.33 -0.11
N GLU A 52 2.19 4.87 -0.85
CA GLU A 52 3.20 5.69 -1.53
C GLU A 52 3.45 5.14 -2.95
N ALA A 53 3.83 6.02 -3.88
CA ALA A 53 4.14 5.62 -5.26
C ALA A 53 5.48 6.18 -5.74
N LYS A 54 6.13 5.40 -6.61
CA LYS A 54 7.31 5.83 -7.36
C LYS A 54 7.23 5.23 -8.77
N ARG A 55 7.03 6.09 -9.78
CA ARG A 55 6.78 5.70 -11.17
C ARG A 55 5.59 4.74 -11.26
N ASP A 56 5.80 3.50 -11.68
CA ASP A 56 4.74 2.49 -11.81
C ASP A 56 4.64 1.54 -10.61
N VAL A 57 5.40 1.80 -9.54
CA VAL A 57 5.39 0.98 -8.33
C VAL A 57 4.62 1.71 -7.24
N PHE A 58 3.67 1.00 -6.64
CA PHE A 58 2.86 1.44 -5.53
C PHE A 58 3.17 0.55 -4.33
N CYS A 59 3.34 1.14 -3.16
CA CYS A 59 3.58 0.39 -1.93
C CYS A 59 2.65 0.87 -0.83
N GLY A 60 2.24 -0.04 0.04
CA GLY A 60 1.38 0.24 1.18
C GLY A 60 1.71 -0.63 2.38
N VAL A 61 1.40 -0.13 3.57
CA VAL A 61 1.60 -0.85 4.83
C VAL A 61 0.27 -1.40 5.32
N GLN A 62 0.19 -2.71 5.49
CA GLN A 62 -1.01 -3.38 5.97
C GLN A 62 -1.24 -3.05 7.46
N LYS A 63 -2.49 -2.75 7.83
CA LYS A 63 -2.85 -2.38 9.20
C LYS A 63 -2.62 -3.50 10.22
N SER A 64 -3.02 -4.73 9.90
CA SER A 64 -3.06 -5.86 10.84
C SER A 64 -1.66 -6.36 11.24
N THR A 65 -0.77 -6.49 10.26
CA THR A 65 0.57 -7.09 10.42
C THR A 65 1.69 -6.04 10.38
N SER A 66 1.39 -4.82 9.94
CA SER A 66 2.39 -3.82 9.56
C SER A 66 3.35 -4.29 8.44
N SER A 67 3.00 -5.32 7.67
CA SER A 67 3.80 -5.79 6.54
C SER A 67 3.73 -4.81 5.37
N LEU A 68 4.85 -4.69 4.64
CA LEU A 68 4.96 -3.83 3.46
C LEU A 68 4.60 -4.62 2.20
N TYR A 69 3.58 -4.16 1.48
CA TYR A 69 3.20 -4.72 0.18
C TYR A 69 3.54 -3.70 -0.90
N CYS A 70 4.19 -4.15 -1.98
CA CYS A 70 4.44 -3.35 -3.17
C CYS A 70 3.84 -4.06 -4.40
N TRP A 71 3.32 -3.29 -5.36
CA TRP A 71 2.72 -3.78 -6.59
C TRP A 71 2.88 -2.79 -7.75
N GLY A 72 2.54 -3.23 -8.97
CA GLY A 72 2.38 -2.35 -10.14
C GLY A 72 3.34 -2.60 -11.31
N ASN A 73 4.41 -3.37 -11.12
CA ASN A 73 5.25 -3.89 -12.20
C ASN A 73 5.49 -5.40 -12.04
N GLU A 74 6.09 -6.05 -13.04
CA GLU A 74 6.32 -7.51 -13.05
C GLU A 74 7.16 -8.01 -11.87
N ILE A 75 8.06 -7.17 -11.35
CA ILE A 75 8.94 -7.51 -10.22
C ILE A 75 8.16 -7.51 -8.89
N PHE A 76 7.20 -6.59 -8.75
CA PHE A 76 6.38 -6.42 -7.55
C PHE A 76 4.98 -7.01 -7.69
N ASN A 77 4.70 -7.81 -8.72
CA ASN A 77 3.37 -8.41 -8.91
C ASN A 77 3.15 -9.69 -8.09
N SER A 78 3.97 -9.93 -7.06
CA SER A 78 3.87 -11.08 -6.17
C SER A 78 2.94 -10.75 -4.99
N ASN A 79 2.18 -11.75 -4.52
CA ASN A 79 1.33 -11.63 -3.32
C ASN A 79 2.16 -11.68 -2.02
N LEU A 80 3.48 -11.78 -2.13
CA LEU A 80 4.37 -11.84 -0.99
C LEU A 80 4.69 -10.42 -0.49
N PRO A 81 4.60 -10.18 0.84
CA PRO A 81 5.07 -8.93 1.40
C PRO A 81 6.57 -8.79 1.13
N VAL A 82 7.01 -7.55 0.86
CA VAL A 82 8.45 -7.23 0.70
C VAL A 82 9.19 -7.46 2.02
N PHE A 83 8.48 -7.27 3.15
CA PHE A 83 8.96 -7.59 4.48
C PHE A 83 7.83 -8.27 5.26
N GLU A 84 8.02 -9.53 5.65
CA GLU A 84 6.98 -10.37 6.29
C GLU A 84 6.67 -9.89 7.72
N GLU A 85 7.68 -9.52 8.50
CA GLU A 85 7.52 -9.02 9.86
C GLU A 85 8.50 -7.87 10.13
N LYS A 86 8.09 -6.95 11.00
CA LYS A 86 9.04 -6.06 11.66
C LYS A 86 10.07 -6.95 12.37
N LEU A 87 11.31 -6.94 11.90
CA LEU A 87 12.42 -7.00 12.84
C LEU A 87 12.23 -5.78 13.74
N SER A 88 11.70 -5.98 14.94
CA SER A 88 11.70 -4.98 15.99
C SER A 88 13.11 -4.37 16.02
N GLY A 89 13.25 -3.15 15.52
CA GLY A 89 14.54 -2.47 15.57
C GLY A 89 15.01 -2.39 17.02
N PRO A 90 16.32 -2.33 17.29
CA PRO A 90 16.79 -2.08 18.65
C PRO A 90 16.14 -0.80 19.18
N CYS A 91 15.66 -0.87 20.43
CA CYS A 91 14.98 0.22 21.12
C CYS A 91 15.68 1.56 20.82
N ARG A 92 14.94 2.59 20.36
CA ARG A 92 15.48 3.95 20.16
C ARG A 92 15.53 4.73 21.49
N GLY A 93 15.70 4.05 22.61
CA GLY A 93 15.74 4.60 23.98
C GLY A 93 16.06 3.52 25.03
N ASP A 94 16.24 3.95 26.29
CA ASP A 94 16.49 3.06 27.43
C ASP A 94 15.30 2.12 27.63
N CYS A 95 15.52 0.86 27.27
CA CYS A 95 14.64 -0.25 27.62
C CYS A 95 15.01 -0.64 29.06
N PRO A 96 14.13 -0.46 30.07
CA PRO A 96 14.36 -1.08 31.37
C PRO A 96 14.29 -2.58 31.15
N ASP A 97 15.42 -3.24 31.35
CA ASP A 97 15.53 -4.68 31.29
C ASP A 97 14.38 -5.31 32.07
N GLY A 98 13.65 -6.19 31.39
CA GLY A 98 12.56 -6.95 31.97
C GLY A 98 13.01 -7.68 33.23
N ILE A 99 12.13 -7.67 34.23
CA ILE A 99 12.05 -8.73 35.25
C ILE A 99 11.24 -9.88 34.66
#